data_AF-A0A421DU57-F1
#
_entry.id   AF-A0A421DU57-F1
#
_cell.length_a   1.000
_cell.length_b   1.000
_cell.length_c   1.000
_cell.angle_alpha   90.00
_cell.angle_beta   90.00
_cell.angle_gamma   90.00
#
_symmetry.space_group_name_H-M   'P 1'
#
loop_
_entity.id
_entity.type
_entity.pdbx_description
1 polymer ?
#
loop_
_entity_poly.entity_id
_entity_poly.type
_entity_poly.pdbx_seq_one_letter_code
_entity_poly.pdbx_strand_id
1 'polypeptide(L)'
;MDATPRVSASRSIFALVDDRDRMYFGSSRDDSDKVGFLDEKTRAIFGRSYAAEPDKLLEQLKQDEAITEADTLLLTVPNQLGVDYNVHVIESILQHVAPAMGWRDE
;
A
#
# COMPACT_ATOMS: atom_id res chain seq x y z
N MET A 1 15.12 -19.26 24.52
CA MET A 1 14.70 -17.96 23.97
C MET A 1 13.37 -18.21 23.30
N ASP A 2 12.30 -17.67 23.87
CA ASP A 2 10.99 -17.62 23.23
C ASP A 2 11.07 -16.55 22.14
N ALA A 3 11.13 -16.96 20.87
CA ALA A 3 11.11 -16.02 19.76
C ALA A 3 9.65 -15.72 19.45
N THR A 4 9.16 -14.53 19.81
CA THR A 4 7.82 -14.10 19.40
C THR A 4 7.78 -14.06 17.86
N PRO A 5 6.89 -14.85 17.22
CA PRO A 5 6.75 -14.81 15.76
C PRO A 5 6.33 -13.40 15.35
N ARG A 6 7.00 -12.82 14.35
CA ARG A 6 6.64 -11.53 13.77
C ARG A 6 5.94 -11.76 12.44
N VAL A 7 4.82 -11.08 12.25
CA VAL A 7 4.02 -11.13 11.02
C VAL A 7 4.31 -9.88 10.20
N SER A 8 4.59 -10.08 8.91
CA SER A 8 4.71 -8.98 7.96
C SER A 8 3.71 -9.13 6.82
N ALA A 9 3.13 -7.99 6.43
CA ALA A 9 2.26 -7.88 5.27
C ALA A 9 2.88 -6.94 4.25
N SER A 10 2.93 -7.36 2.99
CA SER A 10 3.37 -6.52 1.87
C SER A 10 2.17 -6.12 1.03
N ARG A 11 2.00 -4.82 0.79
CA ARG A 11 0.88 -4.24 0.05
C ARG A 11 1.34 -3.04 -0.77
N SER A 12 0.74 -2.91 -1.95
CA SER A 12 0.75 -1.66 -2.70
C SER A 12 -0.42 -0.81 -2.23
N ILE A 13 -0.16 0.34 -1.61
CA ILE A 13 -1.21 1.21 -1.04
C ILE A 13 -0.98 2.64 -1.56
N PHE A 14 -1.98 3.19 -2.24
CA PHE A 14 -1.92 4.52 -2.86
C PHE A 14 -3.13 5.36 -2.43
N ALA A 15 -2.87 6.41 -1.66
CA ALA A 15 -3.87 7.44 -1.35
C ALA A 15 -4.02 8.39 -2.54
N LEU A 16 -5.22 8.45 -3.13
CA LEU A 16 -5.48 9.31 -4.29
C LEU A 16 -5.90 10.70 -3.80
N VAL A 17 -4.93 11.61 -3.68
CA VAL A 17 -5.14 12.94 -3.09
C VAL A 17 -5.16 14.05 -4.14
N ASP A 18 -4.59 13.81 -5.32
CA ASP A 18 -4.62 14.75 -6.45
C ASP A 18 -5.00 14.08 -7.79
N ASP A 19 -5.07 14.90 -8.85
CA ASP A 19 -5.40 14.43 -10.19
C ASP A 19 -4.30 13.55 -10.82
N ARG A 20 -3.04 13.71 -10.40
CA ARG A 20 -1.92 12.88 -10.88
C ARG A 20 -2.08 11.45 -10.35
N ASP A 21 -2.46 11.31 -9.09
CA ASP A 21 -2.75 10.00 -8.49
C ASP A 21 -3.90 9.30 -9.21
N ARG A 22 -4.97 10.05 -9.52
CA ARG A 22 -6.11 9.53 -10.29
C ARG A 22 -5.70 9.16 -11.71
N MET A 23 -4.80 9.91 -12.34
CA MET A 23 -4.27 9.58 -13.66
C MET A 23 -3.48 8.26 -13.64
N TYR A 24 -2.66 8.02 -12.61
CA TYR A 24 -1.87 6.80 -12.51
C TYR A 24 -2.69 5.59 -12.02
N PHE A 25 -3.63 5.80 -11.10
CA PHE A 25 -4.27 4.70 -10.36
C PHE A 25 -5.81 4.75 -10.30
N GLY A 26 -6.45 5.84 -10.75
CA GLY A 26 -7.90 6.03 -10.65
C GLY A 26 -8.73 5.06 -11.49
N SER A 27 -8.15 4.47 -12.54
CA SER A 27 -8.78 3.42 -13.35
C SER A 27 -8.68 2.02 -12.72
N SER A 28 -7.87 1.83 -11.68
CA SER A 28 -7.63 0.53 -11.03
C SER A 28 -8.70 0.16 -9.99
N ARG A 29 -9.97 0.47 -10.26
CA ARG A 29 -11.12 0.07 -9.41
C ARG A 29 -11.34 -1.44 -9.34
N ASP A 30 -10.56 -2.23 -10.08
CA ASP A 30 -10.67 -3.68 -10.09
C ASP A 30 -9.68 -4.29 -9.09
N ASP A 31 -10.26 -4.88 -8.04
CA ASP A 31 -9.74 -5.66 -6.91
C ASP A 31 -8.95 -6.91 -7.38
N SER A 32 -8.06 -6.72 -8.35
CA SER A 32 -7.36 -7.79 -9.06
C SER A 32 -5.92 -7.85 -8.57
N ASP A 33 -5.57 -8.98 -7.97
CA ASP A 33 -4.20 -9.37 -7.69
C ASP A 33 -3.33 -9.10 -8.94
N LYS A 34 -2.43 -8.12 -8.84
CA LYS A 34 -1.54 -7.80 -9.96
C LYS A 34 -0.41 -8.82 -9.96
N VAL A 35 -0.52 -9.84 -10.80
CA VAL A 35 0.62 -10.70 -11.13
C VAL A 35 1.61 -9.88 -11.96
N GLY A 36 2.54 -9.21 -11.29
CA GLY A 36 3.67 -8.52 -11.92
C GLY A 36 4.92 -9.40 -11.90
N PHE A 37 5.63 -9.49 -13.02
CA PHE A 37 6.94 -10.14 -13.05
C PHE A 37 7.97 -9.18 -12.43
N LEU A 38 8.60 -9.59 -11.32
CA LEU A 38 9.72 -8.85 -10.73
C LEU A 38 11.01 -9.06 -11.55
N ASP A 39 11.10 -10.21 -12.25
CA ASP A 39 12.21 -10.63 -13.11
C ASP A 39 11.75 -11.80 -14.02
N GLU A 40 12.46 -12.09 -15.13
CA GLU A 40 12.14 -13.15 -16.11
C GLU A 40 11.98 -14.55 -15.50
N LYS A 41 12.45 -14.77 -14.26
CA LYS A 41 12.37 -16.05 -13.54
C LYS A 41 11.61 -16.01 -12.21
N THR A 42 11.20 -14.83 -11.72
CA THR A 42 10.59 -14.69 -10.39
C THR A 42 9.17 -14.17 -10.50
N ARG A 43 8.21 -15.10 -10.35
CA ARG A 43 6.81 -14.77 -10.03
C ARG A 43 6.75 -14.27 -8.59
N ALA A 44 6.82 -12.96 -8.40
CA ALA A 44 6.35 -12.36 -7.17
C ALA A 44 4.83 -12.19 -7.31
N ILE A 45 4.07 -12.86 -6.45
CA ILE A 45 2.66 -12.48 -6.26
C ILE A 45 2.76 -11.12 -5.56
N PHE A 46 2.61 -10.03 -6.30
CA PHE A 46 2.39 -8.76 -5.62
C PHE A 46 1.08 -8.91 -4.87
N GLY A 47 1.15 -8.74 -3.55
CA GLY A 47 -0.04 -8.78 -2.71
C GLY A 47 -1.08 -7.75 -3.18
N ARG A 48 -2.28 -7.87 -2.63
CA ARG A 48 -3.42 -7.03 -2.93
C ARG A 48 -3.03 -5.54 -3.00
N SER A 49 -3.52 -4.86 -4.03
CA SER A 49 -3.26 -3.44 -4.25
C SER A 49 -4.48 -2.61 -3.88
N TYR A 50 -4.26 -1.51 -3.17
CA TYR A 50 -5.29 -0.58 -2.75
C TYR A 50 -5.00 0.80 -3.34
N ALA A 51 -5.99 1.37 -4.02
CA ALA A 51 -5.91 2.71 -4.59
C ALA A 51 -7.29 3.38 -4.50
N ALA A 52 -7.42 4.34 -3.58
CA ALA A 52 -8.66 5.06 -3.36
C ALA A 52 -8.38 6.41 -2.68
N GLU A 53 -9.41 7.26 -2.65
CA GLU A 53 -9.41 8.45 -1.79
C GLU A 53 -9.27 8.05 -0.31
N PRO A 54 -8.65 8.87 0.56
CA PRO A 54 -8.26 8.49 1.91
C PRO A 54 -9.35 7.81 2.75
N ASP A 55 -10.57 8.36 2.78
CA ASP A 55 -11.65 7.82 3.60
C ASP A 55 -12.02 6.39 3.19
N LYS A 56 -12.20 6.18 1.88
CA LYS A 56 -12.52 4.87 1.32
C LYS A 56 -11.33 3.91 1.45
N LEU A 57 -10.11 4.42 1.29
CA LEU A 57 -8.90 3.63 1.44
C LEU A 57 -8.82 3.07 2.87
N LEU A 58 -9.08 3.90 3.89
CA LEU A 58 -9.11 3.47 5.29
C LEU A 58 -10.13 2.37 5.54
N GLU A 59 -11.34 2.48 4.98
CA GLU A 59 -12.36 1.42 5.09
C GLU A 59 -11.86 0.09 4.51
N GLN A 60 -11.20 0.13 3.35
CA GLN A 60 -10.64 -1.06 2.71
C GLN A 60 -9.50 -1.68 3.51
N LEU A 61 -8.60 -0.85 4.04
CA LEU A 61 -7.44 -1.32 4.80
C LEU A 61 -7.85 -1.93 6.15
N LYS A 62 -8.86 -1.37 6.83
CA LYS A 62 -9.42 -1.93 8.06
C LYS A 62 -10.12 -3.28 7.87
N GLN A 63 -10.46 -3.62 6.63
CA GLN A 63 -11.06 -4.92 6.27
C GLN A 63 -10.00 -5.95 5.85
N ASP A 64 -8.73 -5.57 5.67
CA ASP A 64 -7.64 -6.51 5.39
C ASP A 64 -7.07 -7.04 6.71
N GLU A 65 -7.41 -8.30 7.03
CA GLU A 65 -6.94 -9.00 8.22
C GLU A 65 -5.41 -9.08 8.25
N ALA A 66 -4.74 -9.27 7.11
CA ALA A 66 -3.30 -9.35 7.08
C ALA A 66 -2.62 -8.00 7.38
N ILE A 67 -3.27 -6.88 7.06
CA ILE A 67 -2.78 -5.55 7.43
C ILE A 67 -3.03 -5.29 8.92
N THR A 68 -4.20 -5.69 9.42
CA THR A 68 -4.60 -5.45 10.81
C THR A 68 -3.77 -6.25 11.81
N GLU A 69 -3.42 -7.49 11.46
CA GLU A 69 -2.66 -8.41 12.33
C GLU A 69 -1.13 -8.33 12.13
N ALA A 70 -0.64 -7.51 11.18
CA ALA A 70 0.79 -7.43 10.91
C ALA A 70 1.52 -6.51 11.92
N ASP A 71 2.61 -7.02 12.49
CA ASP A 71 3.57 -6.22 13.25
C ASP A 71 4.38 -5.28 12.36
N THR A 72 4.46 -5.57 11.06
CA THR A 72 5.24 -4.80 10.09
C THR A 72 4.55 -4.75 8.74
N LEU A 73 4.27 -3.53 8.28
CA LEU A 73 3.73 -3.29 6.95
C LEU A 73 4.86 -2.88 5.99
N LEU A 74 4.98 -3.60 4.88
CA LEU A 74 5.91 -3.30 3.79
C LEU A 74 5.13 -2.66 2.65
N LEU A 75 5.44 -1.39 2.35
CA LEU A 75 4.82 -0.66 1.25
C LEU A 75 5.63 -0.85 -0.03
N THR A 76 4.97 -1.34 -1.09
CA THR A 76 5.57 -1.44 -2.41
C THR A 76 5.22 -0.23 -3.27
N VAL A 77 6.25 0.43 -3.80
CA VAL A 77 6.11 1.66 -4.59
C VAL A 77 6.64 1.49 -6.01
N PRO A 78 6.03 2.12 -7.03
CA PRO A 78 6.43 1.97 -8.42
C PRO A 78 7.65 2.83 -8.75
N ASN A 79 8.83 2.22 -8.74
CA ASN A 79 10.10 2.90 -9.06
C ASN A 79 10.11 3.59 -10.44
N GLN A 80 9.30 3.12 -11.39
CA GLN A 80 9.15 3.69 -12.74
C GLN A 80 8.59 5.11 -12.75
N LEU A 81 7.89 5.53 -11.68
CA LEU A 81 7.32 6.87 -11.55
C LEU A 81 8.31 7.91 -11.00
N GLY A 82 9.55 7.50 -10.72
CA GLY A 82 10.62 8.40 -10.27
C GLY A 82 10.57 8.72 -8.76
N VAL A 83 11.64 9.30 -8.25
CA VAL A 83 11.83 9.53 -6.80
C VAL A 83 10.78 10.50 -6.26
N ASP A 84 10.58 11.65 -6.92
CA ASP A 84 9.68 12.71 -6.45
C ASP A 84 8.25 12.21 -6.27
N TYR A 85 7.75 11.40 -7.21
CA TYR A 85 6.41 10.84 -7.10
C TYR A 85 6.32 9.77 -6.00
N ASN A 86 7.36 8.94 -5.83
CA ASN A 86 7.38 7.96 -4.75
C ASN A 86 7.46 8.62 -3.36
N VAL A 87 8.14 9.77 -3.24
CA VAL A 87 8.08 10.61 -2.02
C VAL A 87 6.65 11.06 -1.75
N HIS A 88 5.97 11.62 -2.76
CA HIS A 88 4.56 12.02 -2.66
C HIS A 88 3.64 10.87 -2.21
N VAL A 89 3.81 9.66 -2.75
CA VAL A 89 3.05 8.47 -2.34
C VAL A 89 3.26 8.18 -0.85
N ILE A 90 4.52 8.15 -0.40
CA ILE A 90 4.85 7.85 1.01
C ILE A 90 4.30 8.94 1.93
N GLU A 91 4.49 10.21 1.58
CA GLU A 91 3.97 11.36 2.34
C GLU A 91 2.45 11.30 2.45
N SER A 92 1.74 10.98 1.36
CA SER A 92 0.28 10.87 1.36
C SER A 92 -0.22 9.77 2.31
N ILE A 93 0.47 8.63 2.37
CA ILE A 93 0.16 7.57 3.35
C ILE A 93 0.41 8.05 4.78
N LEU A 94 1.56 8.70 5.02
CA LEU A 94 1.91 9.20 6.35
C LEU A 94 0.96 10.28 6.86
N GLN A 95 0.44 11.13 5.98
CA GLN A 95 -0.45 12.24 6.35
C GLN A 95 -1.92 11.81 6.46
N HIS A 96 -2.39 10.95 5.56
CA HIS A 96 -3.83 10.67 5.43
C HIS A 96 -4.26 9.29 5.93
N VAL A 97 -3.33 8.34 6.04
CA VAL A 97 -3.66 6.94 6.37
C VAL A 97 -3.08 6.53 7.71
N ALA A 98 -1.78 6.76 7.93
CA ALA A 98 -1.06 6.28 9.10
C ALA A 98 -1.68 6.72 10.44
N PRO A 99 -2.14 7.98 10.63
CA PRO A 99 -2.74 8.40 11.91
C PRO A 99 -4.05 7.66 12.19
N ALA A 100 -4.91 7.50 11.19
CA ALA A 100 -6.22 6.84 11.34
C ALA A 100 -6.12 5.31 11.47
N MET A 101 -4.98 4.73 11.10
CA MET A 101 -4.65 3.31 11.30
C MET A 101 -3.80 3.05 12.54
N GLY A 102 -3.35 4.10 13.25
CA GLY A 102 -2.46 3.97 14.41
C GLY A 102 -1.05 3.49 14.06
N TRP A 103 -0.59 3.68 12.83
CA TRP A 103 0.74 3.25 12.38
C TRP A 103 1.85 4.26 12.75
N ARG A 104 1.45 5.48 13.07
CA ARG A 104 2.36 6.54 13.48
C ARG A 104 1.64 7.44 14.47
N ASP A 105 2.34 7.77 15.55
CA ASP A 105 1.91 8.79 16.51
C ASP A 105 1.92 10.19 15.84
N GLU A 106 1.09 11.12 16.32
CA GLU A 106 1.07 12.53 15.88
C GLU A 106 2.40 13.26 16.12
#